data_AF-A0A350J7L9-F1
#
_entry.id   AF-A0A350J7L9-F1
#
_cell.length_a   1.000
_cell.length_b   1.000
_cell.length_c   1.000
_cell.angle_alpha   90.00
_cell.angle_beta   90.00
_cell.angle_gamma   90.00
#
_symmetry.space_group_name_H-M   'P 1'
#
loop_
_entity.id
_entity.type
_entity.pdbx_description
1 polymer ?
#
loop_
_entity_poly.entity_id
_entity_poly.type
_entity_poly.pdbx_seq_one_letter_code
_entity_poly.pdbx_strand_id
1 'polypeptide(L)'
;MNKIIVSKETLRNFCTLNITWNDISYRLYSNVSPEDIVFDSYYRMTLEDARELFSNIISSKISVMHFFMQWWEPMLLHFYDALYLSDLFGEHSGSIKNVHMKSLPLDEEDMLTWIIKNIYTLYERMDTGIMTTTFAEYSDAENIIRMIDEFEDDNDLPIHERYLTDNLKRDFILEFDNDLILKDSDSYTRMVFKLFTDELCEKKDLTAVRIKGYACYGGNSIYKCDWKTAASCMEILWKEGNFAYAANTLGYIHYQGRLSGGKPDYEKAFFYYSIASVLGVTESSYMLADMFAKGQYVKKNIHMATSMLERLYAENRYRFESGEPDNSFAEVAYRMGMINLIGDDSIDSIAYRFLLQAQFAASFKNGPEDRRLMESINESIGPLFEKMKINKTSFRDDTPNCLYEFTRFHSYSLYELDYKKLKSGKLRMKVTRKNENNYTDSLLTLMTYPMFACCTLTDMVQVTADKVTFDTFEKDSGKILFDYIASTESNGNSIHTFFLKGEPVASVSSDYYTVTNPGKRP
;
A
#
# COMPACT_ATOMS: atom_id res chain seq x y z
N MET A 1 28.11 3.02 -40.57
CA MET A 1 27.45 4.27 -40.18
C MET A 1 28.53 5.29 -39.83
N ASN A 2 28.37 6.57 -40.19
CA ASN A 2 29.31 7.60 -39.74
C ASN A 2 29.21 7.72 -38.22
N LYS A 3 30.34 7.53 -37.53
CA LYS A 3 30.46 7.77 -36.08
C LYS A 3 30.26 9.26 -35.79
N ILE A 4 29.63 9.57 -34.65
CA ILE A 4 29.45 10.92 -34.14
C ILE A 4 30.68 11.25 -33.29
N ILE A 5 31.45 12.26 -33.69
CA ILE A 5 32.65 12.69 -32.96
C ILE A 5 32.24 13.82 -32.02
N VAL A 6 32.49 13.63 -30.73
CA VAL A 6 32.11 14.57 -29.67
C VAL A 6 33.37 15.11 -29.01
N SER A 7 33.57 16.42 -29.14
CA SER A 7 34.71 17.14 -28.55
C SER A 7 34.38 17.69 -27.16
N LYS A 8 35.39 18.15 -26.42
CA LYS A 8 35.20 18.89 -25.16
C LYS A 8 34.29 20.11 -25.33
N GLU A 9 34.45 20.86 -26.42
CA GLU A 9 33.63 22.04 -26.72
C GLU A 9 32.18 21.64 -27.00
N THR A 10 31.97 20.52 -27.71
CA THR A 10 30.63 19.94 -27.93
C THR A 10 29.96 19.58 -26.61
N LEU A 11 30.68 18.90 -25.70
CA LEU A 11 30.15 18.54 -24.37
C LEU A 11 29.79 19.78 -23.56
N ARG A 12 30.67 20.81 -23.53
CA ARG A 12 30.39 22.06 -22.81
C ARG A 12 29.17 22.78 -23.36
N ASN A 13 29.09 22.97 -24.68
CA ASN A 13 27.95 23.63 -25.32
C ASN A 13 26.65 22.84 -25.13
N PHE A 14 26.73 21.51 -25.04
CA PHE A 14 25.60 20.67 -24.69
C PHE A 14 25.18 20.87 -23.24
N CYS A 15 26.11 20.84 -22.28
CA CYS A 15 25.83 21.05 -20.85
C CYS A 15 25.03 22.32 -20.61
N THR A 16 25.37 23.41 -21.31
CA THR A 16 24.72 24.72 -21.14
C THR A 16 23.50 24.92 -22.03
N LEU A 17 23.07 23.92 -22.81
CA LEU A 17 21.97 24.01 -23.77
C LEU A 17 22.21 25.06 -24.89
N ASN A 18 23.46 25.42 -25.17
CA ASN A 18 23.80 26.20 -26.37
C ASN A 18 23.63 25.38 -27.65
N ILE A 19 23.76 24.05 -27.56
CA ILE A 19 23.40 23.09 -28.61
C ILE A 19 22.54 21.98 -28.02
N THR A 20 21.71 21.38 -28.87
CA THR A 20 20.83 20.25 -28.53
C THR A 20 21.37 18.94 -29.10
N TRP A 21 20.78 17.82 -28.68
CA TRP A 21 21.08 16.52 -29.27
C TRP A 21 20.90 16.47 -30.80
N ASN A 22 19.89 17.18 -31.34
CA ASN A 22 19.67 17.25 -32.78
C ASN A 22 20.83 17.92 -33.53
N ASP A 23 21.50 18.90 -32.90
CA ASP A 23 22.65 19.59 -33.48
C ASP A 23 23.90 18.69 -33.51
N ILE A 24 23.98 17.71 -32.61
CA ILE A 24 25.13 16.80 -32.48
C ILE A 24 24.96 15.59 -33.40
N SER A 25 23.80 14.93 -33.34
CA SER A 25 23.61 13.62 -33.96
C SER A 25 23.08 13.68 -35.38
N TYR A 26 22.33 14.74 -35.72
CA TYR A 26 21.51 14.85 -36.94
C TYR A 26 20.62 13.61 -37.18
N ARG A 27 20.31 12.84 -36.13
CA ARG A 27 19.52 11.60 -36.14
C ARG A 27 18.59 11.57 -34.93
N LEU A 28 17.44 10.93 -35.07
CA LEU A 28 16.56 10.65 -33.93
C LEU A 28 17.35 9.88 -32.86
N TYR A 29 17.18 10.26 -31.58
CA TYR A 29 17.91 9.65 -30.46
C TYR A 29 17.78 8.12 -30.43
N SER A 30 16.60 7.59 -30.77
CA SER A 30 16.30 6.16 -30.81
C SER A 30 17.11 5.36 -31.85
N ASN A 31 17.80 6.06 -32.76
CA ASN A 31 18.60 5.46 -33.83
C ASN A 31 20.11 5.64 -33.62
N VAL A 32 20.55 6.03 -32.42
CA VAL A 32 21.95 6.20 -32.06
C VAL A 32 22.27 5.32 -30.87
N SER A 33 23.16 4.34 -31.07
CA SER A 33 23.69 3.52 -29.98
C SER A 33 24.86 4.24 -29.29
N PRO A 34 25.14 4.02 -27.99
CA PRO A 34 26.37 4.51 -27.37
C PRO A 34 27.66 4.17 -28.15
N GLU A 35 27.67 3.05 -28.89
CA GLU A 35 28.79 2.64 -29.75
C GLU A 35 29.02 3.53 -30.98
N ASP A 36 28.00 4.29 -31.40
CA ASP A 36 28.07 5.23 -32.52
C ASP A 36 28.81 6.52 -32.15
N ILE A 37 29.08 6.75 -30.86
CA ILE A 37 29.66 7.98 -30.32
C ILE A 37 31.13 7.75 -30.00
N VAL A 38 31.98 8.70 -30.41
CA VAL A 38 33.41 8.72 -30.10
C VAL A 38 33.74 10.03 -29.43
N PHE A 39 34.26 9.95 -28.21
CA PHE A 39 34.72 11.11 -27.47
C PHE A 39 36.20 11.34 -27.71
N ASP A 40 36.55 12.52 -28.20
CA ASP A 40 37.96 12.94 -28.28
C ASP A 40 38.49 13.39 -26.91
N SER A 41 37.59 13.77 -26.01
CA SER A 41 37.88 14.22 -24.65
C SER A 41 36.61 14.24 -23.80
N TYR A 42 36.78 14.14 -22.48
CA TYR A 42 35.68 14.28 -21.51
C TYR A 42 35.67 15.69 -20.91
N TYR A 43 34.54 16.10 -20.36
CA TYR A 43 34.33 17.44 -19.80
C TYR A 43 33.58 17.32 -18.48
N ARG A 44 34.17 17.76 -17.35
CA ARG A 44 33.46 17.75 -16.06
C ARG A 44 32.45 18.90 -16.05
N MET A 45 31.17 18.58 -15.91
CA MET A 45 30.13 19.59 -15.71
C MET A 45 30.33 20.30 -14.37
N THR A 46 30.13 21.63 -14.36
CA THR A 46 30.32 22.49 -13.18
C THR A 46 29.03 23.18 -12.77
N LEU A 47 29.02 23.82 -11.59
CA LEU A 47 27.88 24.62 -11.14
C LEU A 47 27.62 25.81 -12.07
N GLU A 48 28.66 26.44 -12.61
CA GLU A 48 28.54 27.52 -13.60
C GLU A 48 27.89 27.03 -14.91
N ASP A 49 28.20 25.81 -15.35
CA ASP A 49 27.51 25.24 -16.52
C ASP A 49 26.01 25.04 -16.24
N ALA A 50 25.64 24.63 -15.02
CA ALA A 50 24.25 24.51 -14.60
C ALA A 50 23.55 25.88 -14.53
N ARG A 51 24.24 26.92 -14.07
CA ARG A 51 23.76 28.30 -14.09
C ARG A 51 23.48 28.81 -15.51
N GLU A 52 24.41 28.58 -16.42
CA GLU A 52 24.27 28.94 -17.84
C GLU A 52 23.14 28.13 -18.51
N LEU A 53 23.03 26.83 -18.19
CA LEU A 53 21.93 25.97 -18.62
C LEU A 53 20.57 26.58 -18.28
N PHE A 54 20.31 26.96 -17.02
CA PHE A 54 19.03 27.57 -16.64
C PHE A 54 18.80 28.93 -17.30
N SER A 55 19.87 29.72 -17.51
CA SER A 55 19.77 30.98 -18.25
C SER A 55 19.30 30.75 -19.69
N ASN A 56 19.81 29.70 -20.34
CA ASN A 56 19.42 29.30 -21.69
C ASN A 56 18.04 28.66 -21.76
N ILE A 57 17.63 27.93 -20.72
CA ILE A 57 16.26 27.41 -20.57
C ILE A 57 15.24 28.57 -20.55
N ILE A 58 15.52 29.63 -19.76
CA ILE A 58 14.66 30.81 -19.67
C ILE A 58 14.60 31.55 -21.01
N SER A 59 15.77 31.80 -21.62
CA SER A 59 15.86 32.59 -22.86
C SER A 59 15.21 31.88 -24.06
N SER A 60 15.40 30.57 -24.19
CA SER A 60 14.88 29.75 -25.29
C SER A 60 13.39 29.43 -25.15
N LYS A 61 12.83 29.51 -23.93
CA LYS A 61 11.48 29.03 -23.61
C LYS A 61 11.24 27.59 -24.04
N ILE A 62 12.27 26.74 -23.93
CA ILE A 62 12.20 25.32 -24.27
C ILE A 62 11.06 24.65 -23.47
N SER A 63 10.24 23.84 -24.13
CA SER A 63 9.16 23.12 -23.45
C SER A 63 9.69 21.96 -22.62
N VAL A 64 8.93 21.51 -21.63
CA VAL A 64 9.28 20.35 -20.79
C VAL A 64 9.63 19.12 -21.64
N MET A 65 8.78 18.79 -22.62
CA MET A 65 9.03 17.68 -23.54
C MET A 65 10.34 17.83 -24.31
N HIS A 66 10.58 19.01 -24.90
CA HIS A 66 11.78 19.24 -25.71
C HIS A 66 13.03 19.22 -24.84
N PHE A 67 12.99 19.81 -23.65
CA PHE A 67 14.11 19.77 -22.72
C PHE A 67 14.50 18.32 -22.39
N PHE A 68 13.53 17.49 -22.02
CA PHE A 68 13.83 16.11 -21.66
C PHE A 68 14.34 15.29 -22.85
N MET A 69 13.72 15.42 -24.03
CA MET A 69 14.15 14.68 -25.23
C MET A 69 15.49 15.15 -25.81
N GLN A 70 15.81 16.43 -25.69
CA GLN A 70 16.95 17.05 -26.38
C GLN A 70 18.17 17.26 -25.50
N TRP A 71 17.98 17.27 -24.17
CA TRP A 71 19.04 17.50 -23.19
C TRP A 71 19.12 16.35 -22.18
N TRP A 72 18.04 16.05 -21.46
CA TRP A 72 18.08 15.09 -20.36
C TRP A 72 18.35 13.64 -20.78
N GLU A 73 17.54 13.07 -21.68
CA GLU A 73 17.70 11.67 -22.10
C GLU A 73 19.05 11.42 -22.78
N PRO A 74 19.53 12.28 -23.70
CA PRO A 74 20.87 12.15 -24.27
C PRO A 74 21.98 12.28 -23.22
N MET A 75 21.82 13.17 -22.22
CA MET A 75 22.76 13.27 -21.11
C MET A 75 22.87 11.93 -20.38
N LEU A 76 21.75 11.31 -20.02
CA LEU A 76 21.73 10.04 -19.27
C LEU A 76 22.23 8.84 -20.08
N LEU A 77 21.92 8.77 -21.38
CA LEU A 77 22.20 7.61 -22.23
C LEU A 77 23.58 7.64 -22.90
N HIS A 78 24.04 8.84 -23.24
CA HIS A 78 25.19 9.01 -24.11
C HIS A 78 26.32 9.77 -23.45
N PHE A 79 26.04 10.77 -22.61
CA PHE A 79 27.06 11.68 -22.09
C PHE A 79 27.35 11.55 -20.60
N TYR A 80 26.66 10.67 -19.88
CA TYR A 80 26.73 10.56 -18.42
C TYR A 80 28.17 10.43 -17.89
N ASP A 81 28.94 9.47 -18.41
CA ASP A 81 30.35 9.30 -18.03
C ASP A 81 31.27 10.37 -18.63
N ALA A 82 30.99 10.80 -19.86
CA ALA A 82 31.75 11.85 -20.53
C ALA A 82 31.64 13.20 -19.79
N LEU A 83 30.59 13.37 -19.00
CA LEU A 83 30.30 14.53 -18.14
C LEU A 83 30.76 14.37 -16.69
N TYR A 84 31.41 13.24 -16.35
CA TYR A 84 31.81 12.88 -14.99
C TYR A 84 30.64 12.81 -13.99
N LEU A 85 29.41 12.56 -14.46
CA LEU A 85 28.26 12.39 -13.55
C LEU A 85 28.35 11.08 -12.77
N SER A 86 29.10 10.09 -13.26
CA SER A 86 29.37 8.86 -12.52
C SER A 86 30.17 9.07 -11.23
N ASP A 87 30.98 10.14 -11.15
CA ASP A 87 31.68 10.50 -9.91
C ASP A 87 30.69 10.98 -8.83
N LEU A 88 29.60 11.63 -9.23
CA LEU A 88 28.60 12.20 -8.33
C LEU A 88 27.50 11.20 -7.96
N PHE A 89 27.04 10.40 -8.93
CA PHE A 89 25.84 9.59 -8.79
C PHE A 89 26.11 8.07 -8.86
N GLY A 90 27.33 7.64 -9.18
CA GLY A 90 27.74 6.24 -9.32
C GLY A 90 27.74 5.72 -10.76
N GLU A 91 28.12 4.44 -10.96
CA GLU A 91 28.50 3.87 -12.27
C GLU A 91 27.46 3.96 -13.40
N HIS A 92 26.17 4.15 -13.08
CA HIS A 92 25.09 4.17 -14.07
C HIS A 92 24.13 5.32 -13.81
N SER A 93 23.55 5.89 -14.87
CA SER A 93 22.58 6.98 -14.78
C SER A 93 21.33 6.65 -13.96
N GLY A 94 20.96 5.37 -13.86
CA GLY A 94 19.89 4.90 -12.97
C GLY A 94 20.18 5.04 -11.47
N SER A 95 21.42 5.33 -11.08
CA SER A 95 21.83 5.52 -9.69
C SER A 95 21.47 6.90 -9.13
N ILE A 96 21.17 7.89 -9.99
CA ILE A 96 20.76 9.25 -9.58
C ILE A 96 19.59 9.20 -8.57
N LYS A 97 18.62 8.31 -8.81
CA LYS A 97 17.43 8.15 -7.94
C LYS A 97 17.75 7.66 -6.52
N ASN A 98 18.91 7.01 -6.32
CA ASN A 98 19.29 6.39 -5.06
C ASN A 98 20.23 7.29 -4.23
N VAL A 99 20.60 8.47 -4.75
CA VAL A 99 21.47 9.40 -4.02
C VAL A 99 20.69 10.05 -2.88
N HIS A 100 21.15 9.80 -1.65
CA HIS A 100 20.58 10.40 -0.44
C HIS A 100 21.22 11.76 -0.17
N MET A 101 20.42 12.83 -0.24
CA MET A 101 20.87 14.18 0.11
C MET A 101 20.66 14.40 1.61
N LYS A 102 21.51 13.77 2.43
CA LYS A 102 21.38 13.76 3.90
C LYS A 102 21.55 15.14 4.54
N SER A 103 22.12 16.09 3.80
CA SER A 103 22.39 17.45 4.23
C SER A 103 21.98 18.44 3.15
N LEU A 104 21.81 19.69 3.55
CA LEU A 104 21.72 20.81 2.62
C LEU A 104 23.04 20.99 1.88
N PRO A 105 23.04 21.55 0.65
CA PRO A 105 24.25 21.76 -0.11
C PRO A 105 25.24 22.68 0.60
N LEU A 106 26.45 22.18 0.87
CA LEU A 106 27.50 22.93 1.57
C LEU A 106 28.56 23.50 0.62
N ASP A 107 28.74 22.89 -0.55
CA ASP A 107 29.66 23.33 -1.60
C ASP A 107 29.02 23.27 -3.00
N GLU A 108 29.78 23.67 -4.02
CA GLU A 108 29.31 23.70 -5.41
C GLU A 108 28.96 22.31 -5.95
N GLU A 109 29.67 21.27 -5.49
CA GLU A 109 29.44 19.89 -5.92
C GLU A 109 28.12 19.37 -5.35
N ASP A 110 27.83 19.65 -4.08
CA ASP A 110 26.53 19.36 -3.48
C ASP A 110 25.39 20.09 -4.20
N MET A 111 25.59 21.36 -4.57
CA MET A 111 24.57 22.16 -5.25
C MET A 111 24.30 21.61 -6.66
N LEU A 112 25.36 21.30 -7.42
CA LEU A 112 25.23 20.65 -8.72
C LEU A 112 24.53 19.28 -8.58
N THR A 113 24.88 18.52 -7.54
CA THR A 113 24.27 17.23 -7.24
C THR A 113 22.77 17.38 -7.00
N TRP A 114 22.35 18.36 -6.20
CA TRP A 114 20.94 18.65 -5.97
C TRP A 114 20.23 19.07 -7.27
N ILE A 115 20.82 19.96 -8.07
CA ILE A 115 20.23 20.44 -9.32
C ILE A 115 19.91 19.27 -10.27
N ILE A 116 20.87 18.38 -10.50
CA ILE A 116 20.68 17.23 -11.39
C ILE A 116 19.67 16.24 -10.79
N LYS A 117 19.67 16.01 -9.47
CA LYS A 117 18.66 15.18 -8.80
C LYS A 117 17.26 15.80 -8.87
N ASN A 118 17.15 17.13 -8.80
CA ASN A 118 15.89 17.85 -8.94
C ASN A 118 15.34 17.69 -10.38
N ILE A 119 16.18 17.81 -11.40
CA ILE A 119 15.79 17.53 -12.80
C ILE A 119 15.32 16.08 -12.97
N TYR A 120 16.02 15.11 -12.36
CA TYR A 120 15.59 13.71 -12.34
C TYR A 120 14.20 13.55 -11.71
N THR A 121 13.96 14.20 -10.57
CA THR A 121 12.66 14.13 -9.87
C THR A 121 11.53 14.73 -10.70
N LEU A 122 11.80 15.83 -11.41
CA LEU A 122 10.87 16.44 -12.36
C LEU A 122 10.59 15.50 -13.55
N TYR A 123 11.60 14.80 -14.06
CA TYR A 123 11.42 13.81 -15.13
C TYR A 123 10.49 12.67 -14.72
N GLU A 124 10.68 12.09 -13.53
CA GLU A 124 9.85 10.99 -13.01
C GLU A 124 8.40 11.40 -12.75
N ARG A 125 8.15 12.70 -12.46
CA ARG A 125 6.81 13.24 -12.21
C ARG A 125 6.13 13.78 -13.46
N MET A 126 6.79 13.75 -14.60
CA MET A 126 6.25 14.32 -15.83
C MET A 126 4.98 13.56 -16.26
N ASP A 127 3.90 14.29 -16.47
CA ASP A 127 2.67 13.80 -17.10
C ASP A 127 2.41 14.47 -18.46
N THR A 128 1.39 14.01 -19.15
CA THR A 128 1.02 14.54 -20.47
C THR A 128 0.47 15.96 -20.42
N GLY A 129 -0.01 16.43 -19.27
CA GLY A 129 -0.59 17.76 -19.09
C GLY A 129 0.44 18.88 -19.07
N ILE A 130 1.69 18.59 -18.70
CA ILE A 130 2.75 19.60 -18.56
C ILE A 130 3.71 19.69 -19.76
N MET A 131 3.58 18.81 -20.75
CA MET A 131 4.54 18.65 -21.86
C MET A 131 4.78 19.93 -22.68
N THR A 132 3.75 20.77 -22.80
CA THR A 132 3.76 22.04 -23.56
C THR A 132 4.14 23.26 -22.72
N THR A 133 4.16 23.14 -21.39
CA THR A 133 4.64 24.18 -20.49
C THR A 133 6.14 24.41 -20.70
N THR A 134 6.61 25.62 -20.42
CA THR A 134 8.06 25.88 -20.47
C THR A 134 8.77 25.13 -19.35
N PHE A 135 9.97 24.62 -19.62
CA PHE A 135 10.76 23.97 -18.57
C PHE A 135 11.21 24.97 -17.50
N ALA A 136 11.34 26.26 -17.85
CA ALA A 136 11.63 27.34 -16.90
C ALA A 136 10.56 27.43 -15.78
N GLU A 137 9.28 27.49 -16.16
CA GLU A 137 8.17 27.53 -15.21
C GLU A 137 8.05 26.21 -14.44
N TYR A 138 8.30 25.07 -15.10
CA TYR A 138 8.17 23.76 -14.47
C TYR A 138 9.26 23.48 -13.42
N SER A 139 10.48 23.96 -13.65
CA SER A 139 11.65 23.72 -12.80
C SER A 139 11.90 24.80 -11.74
N ASP A 140 11.18 25.92 -11.81
CA ASP A 140 11.46 27.12 -11.02
C ASP A 140 12.87 27.71 -11.32
N ALA A 141 13.19 27.81 -12.61
CA ALA A 141 14.53 28.13 -13.10
C ALA A 141 15.08 29.46 -12.56
N GLU A 142 14.25 30.49 -12.42
CA GLU A 142 14.68 31.80 -11.91
C GLU A 142 15.19 31.71 -10.48
N ASN A 143 14.50 30.97 -9.61
CA ASN A 143 14.93 30.77 -8.23
C ASN A 143 16.13 29.84 -8.13
N ILE A 144 16.29 28.87 -9.05
CA ILE A 144 17.52 28.07 -9.12
C ILE A 144 18.72 28.94 -9.48
N ILE A 145 18.61 29.79 -10.51
CA ILE A 145 19.70 30.73 -10.86
C ILE A 145 20.02 31.63 -9.69
N ARG A 146 19.00 32.21 -9.04
CA ARG A 146 19.20 33.06 -7.87
C ARG A 146 19.92 32.33 -6.74
N MET A 147 19.58 31.07 -6.49
CA MET A 147 20.25 30.24 -5.48
C MET A 147 21.71 29.98 -5.81
N ILE A 148 22.06 29.84 -7.09
CA ILE A 148 23.46 29.71 -7.53
C ILE A 148 24.18 31.06 -7.39
N ASP A 149 23.57 32.15 -7.84
CA ASP A 149 24.16 33.50 -7.81
C ASP A 149 24.45 33.96 -6.37
N GLU A 150 23.53 33.71 -5.43
CA GLU A 150 23.69 34.10 -4.03
C GLU A 150 24.58 33.11 -3.24
N PHE A 151 24.96 31.96 -3.82
CA PHE A 151 25.67 30.90 -3.08
C PHE A 151 27.03 31.35 -2.52
N GLU A 152 27.82 32.07 -3.32
CA GLU A 152 29.12 32.61 -2.88
C GLU A 152 28.94 33.77 -1.89
N ASP A 153 27.98 34.66 -2.15
CA ASP A 153 27.70 35.84 -1.31
C ASP A 153 27.19 35.43 0.08
N ASP A 154 26.43 34.33 0.16
CA ASP A 154 25.86 33.78 1.39
C ASP A 154 26.82 32.84 2.14
N ASN A 155 28.06 32.65 1.69
CA ASN A 155 28.94 31.61 2.23
C ASN A 155 29.27 31.79 3.72
N ASP A 156 29.28 33.04 4.20
CA ASP A 156 29.49 33.36 5.62
C ASP A 156 28.24 33.14 6.50
N LEU A 157 27.06 32.94 5.90
CA LEU A 157 25.81 32.70 6.61
C LEU A 157 25.62 31.22 6.96
N PRO A 158 24.98 30.90 8.11
CA PRO A 158 24.48 29.56 8.37
C PRO A 158 23.57 29.07 7.23
N ILE A 159 23.65 27.77 6.88
CA ILE A 159 22.96 27.24 5.70
C ILE A 159 21.43 27.48 5.68
N HIS A 160 20.79 27.65 6.85
CA HIS A 160 19.35 27.95 6.95
C HIS A 160 18.98 29.43 6.77
N GLU A 161 19.97 30.32 6.79
CA GLU A 161 19.82 31.76 6.52
C GLU A 161 20.19 32.11 5.06
N ARG A 162 20.87 31.21 4.35
CA ARG A 162 21.14 31.36 2.91
C ARG A 162 19.84 31.32 2.10
N TYR A 163 19.87 31.91 0.92
CA TYR A 163 18.75 31.75 -0.01
C TYR A 163 18.69 30.32 -0.54
N LEU A 164 17.58 29.64 -0.26
CA LEU A 164 17.31 28.27 -0.70
C LEU A 164 15.92 28.22 -1.34
N THR A 165 15.80 27.51 -2.45
CA THR A 165 14.52 27.32 -3.13
C THR A 165 13.53 26.52 -2.26
N ASP A 166 12.23 26.73 -2.48
CA ASP A 166 11.20 25.95 -1.78
C ASP A 166 11.27 24.45 -2.13
N ASN A 167 11.74 24.10 -3.33
CA ASN A 167 11.98 22.71 -3.74
C ASN A 167 13.07 22.06 -2.89
N LEU A 168 14.21 22.74 -2.71
CA LEU A 168 15.30 22.22 -1.87
C LEU A 168 14.88 22.07 -0.41
N LYS A 169 14.17 23.07 0.14
CA LYS A 169 13.60 22.99 1.49
C LYS A 169 12.64 21.82 1.64
N ARG A 170 11.81 21.56 0.62
CA ARG A 170 10.85 20.45 0.61
C ARG A 170 11.55 19.10 0.57
N ASP A 171 12.58 18.95 -0.27
CA ASP A 171 13.37 17.73 -0.35
C ASP A 171 14.04 17.45 1.00
N PHE A 172 14.60 18.48 1.64
CA PHE A 172 15.19 18.36 2.96
C PHE A 172 14.19 17.85 4.00
N ILE A 173 12.98 18.44 4.12
CA ILE A 173 12.00 17.96 5.11
C ILE A 173 11.47 16.56 4.79
N LEU A 174 11.43 16.15 3.52
CA LEU A 174 10.98 14.80 3.13
C LEU A 174 11.96 13.71 3.58
N GLU A 175 13.27 13.97 3.54
CA GLU A 175 14.29 13.03 4.03
C GLU A 175 14.12 12.73 5.53
N PHE A 176 13.48 13.64 6.28
CA PHE A 176 13.20 13.50 7.71
C PHE A 176 11.70 13.32 8.03
N ASP A 177 10.86 12.94 7.06
CA ASP A 177 9.44 12.57 7.28
C ASP A 177 9.30 11.16 7.90
N ASN A 178 10.13 10.90 8.91
CA ASN A 178 10.10 9.74 9.78
C ASN A 178 10.69 10.16 11.14
N ASP A 179 9.88 10.09 12.20
CA ASP A 179 10.31 10.59 13.51
C ASP A 179 11.50 9.83 14.09
N LEU A 180 11.71 8.56 13.72
CA LEU A 180 12.90 7.82 14.18
C LEU A 180 14.17 8.43 13.58
N ILE A 181 14.16 8.72 12.27
CA ILE A 181 15.29 9.35 11.56
C ILE A 181 15.50 10.78 12.10
N LEU A 182 14.43 11.55 12.23
CA LEU A 182 14.50 12.93 12.72
C LEU A 182 15.00 13.02 14.17
N LYS A 183 14.59 12.08 15.03
CA LYS A 183 15.05 12.01 16.42
C LYS A 183 16.54 11.68 16.52
N ASP A 184 17.06 10.83 15.65
CA ASP A 184 18.47 10.42 15.64
C ASP A 184 19.40 11.48 15.01
N SER A 185 18.84 12.47 14.31
CA SER A 185 19.60 13.62 13.79
C SER A 185 20.16 14.52 14.90
N ASP A 186 21.04 15.46 14.55
CA ASP A 186 21.56 16.45 15.49
C ASP A 186 20.55 17.59 15.79
N SER A 187 20.85 18.43 16.79
CA SER A 187 19.96 19.52 17.18
C SER A 187 19.81 20.60 16.12
N TYR A 188 20.82 20.81 15.27
CA TYR A 188 20.79 21.81 14.21
C TYR A 188 19.86 21.33 13.09
N THR A 189 20.02 20.09 12.61
CA THR A 189 19.12 19.47 11.63
C THR A 189 17.65 19.55 12.07
N ARG A 190 17.35 19.23 13.34
CA ARG A 190 16.00 19.36 13.90
C ARG A 190 15.45 20.79 13.89
N MET A 191 16.29 21.76 14.21
CA MET A 191 15.91 23.18 14.15
C MET A 191 15.60 23.60 12.71
N VAL A 192 16.46 23.27 11.76
CA VAL A 192 16.28 23.59 10.33
C VAL A 192 15.04 22.91 9.76
N PHE A 193 14.82 21.64 10.08
CA PHE A 193 13.61 20.90 9.68
C PHE A 193 12.34 21.63 10.12
N LYS A 194 12.30 22.08 11.38
CA LYS A 194 11.18 22.84 11.92
C LYS A 194 10.98 24.16 11.17
N LEU A 195 12.06 24.91 10.96
CA LEU A 195 12.03 26.21 10.28
C LEU A 195 11.44 26.07 8.87
N PHE A 196 12.00 25.17 8.06
CA PHE A 196 11.55 24.96 6.68
C PHE A 196 10.13 24.41 6.61
N THR A 197 9.77 23.47 7.49
CA THR A 197 8.40 22.96 7.56
C THR A 197 7.42 24.07 7.87
N ASP A 198 7.72 24.94 8.84
CA ASP A 198 6.84 26.04 9.23
C ASP A 198 6.72 27.10 8.10
N GLU A 199 7.84 27.49 7.47
CA GLU A 199 7.85 28.42 6.33
C GLU A 199 7.03 27.87 5.15
N LEU A 200 7.26 26.62 4.76
CA LEU A 200 6.54 25.99 3.65
C LEU A 200 5.04 25.82 3.97
N CYS A 201 4.67 25.60 5.23
CA CYS A 201 3.26 25.62 5.65
C CYS A 201 2.61 26.99 5.47
N GLU A 202 3.32 28.10 5.74
CA GLU A 202 2.79 29.46 5.52
C GLU A 202 2.51 29.71 4.03
N LYS A 203 3.31 29.11 3.16
CA LYS A 203 3.11 29.10 1.69
C LYS A 203 2.08 28.08 1.21
N LYS A 204 1.42 27.35 2.13
CA LYS A 204 0.46 26.26 1.85
C LYS A 204 1.03 25.11 1.03
N ASP A 205 2.33 24.84 1.15
CA ASP A 205 2.93 23.67 0.55
C ASP A 205 2.29 22.39 1.13
N LEU A 206 1.63 21.60 0.27
CA LEU A 206 0.86 20.43 0.71
C LEU A 206 1.74 19.36 1.36
N THR A 207 3.02 19.26 0.99
CA THR A 207 3.95 18.32 1.61
C THR A 207 4.26 18.74 3.04
N ALA A 208 4.64 20.00 3.24
CA ALA A 208 4.90 20.53 4.58
C ALA A 208 3.66 20.49 5.47
N VAL A 209 2.48 20.85 4.91
CA VAL A 209 1.20 20.77 5.63
C VAL A 209 0.89 19.33 6.05
N ARG A 210 1.16 18.32 5.21
CA ARG A 210 1.02 16.90 5.58
C ARG A 210 1.94 16.54 6.73
N ILE A 211 3.24 16.84 6.60
CA ILE A 211 4.26 16.52 7.61
C ILE A 211 3.88 17.13 8.95
N LYS A 212 3.63 18.46 8.99
CA LYS A 212 3.24 19.16 10.21
C LYS A 212 1.91 18.66 10.78
N GLY A 213 0.93 18.42 9.91
CA GLY A 213 -0.40 17.93 10.31
C GLY A 213 -0.34 16.59 11.05
N TYR A 214 0.39 15.61 10.51
CA TYR A 214 0.54 14.31 11.16
C TYR A 214 1.50 14.34 12.36
N ALA A 215 2.54 15.17 12.30
CA ALA A 215 3.41 15.42 13.45
C ALA A 215 2.60 15.99 14.64
N CYS A 216 1.70 16.94 14.41
CA CYS A 216 0.80 17.47 15.44
C CYS A 216 -0.31 16.49 15.83
N TYR A 217 -0.73 15.56 14.97
CA TYR A 217 -1.75 14.56 15.30
C TYR A 217 -1.28 13.62 16.43
N GLY A 218 -0.11 12.99 16.26
CA GLY A 218 0.45 12.05 17.24
C GLY A 218 1.40 12.70 18.25
N GLY A 219 1.97 13.85 17.91
CA GLY A 219 3.21 14.34 18.51
C GLY A 219 4.43 13.63 17.91
N ASN A 220 5.54 14.35 17.77
CA ASN A 220 6.83 13.82 17.35
C ASN A 220 7.98 14.54 18.09
N SER A 221 9.22 14.30 17.69
CA SER A 221 10.43 14.90 18.29
C SER A 221 10.50 16.44 18.19
N ILE A 222 9.72 17.06 17.30
CA ILE A 222 9.72 18.51 17.03
C ILE A 222 8.41 19.18 17.46
N TYR A 223 7.29 18.61 17.05
CA TYR A 223 5.96 19.12 17.26
C TYR A 223 5.27 18.31 18.34
N LYS A 224 4.77 18.99 19.38
CA LYS A 224 3.91 18.34 20.37
C LYS A 224 2.57 17.98 19.73
N CYS A 225 1.89 17.00 20.31
CA CYS A 225 0.51 16.71 19.95
C CYS A 225 -0.36 17.97 20.14
N ASP A 226 -0.96 18.44 19.04
CA ASP A 226 -1.85 19.59 18.97
C ASP A 226 -2.95 19.29 17.95
N TRP A 227 -4.09 18.85 18.49
CA TRP A 227 -5.27 18.49 17.71
C TRP A 227 -5.82 19.65 16.87
N LYS A 228 -5.66 20.91 17.30
CA LYS A 228 -6.16 22.07 16.57
C LYS A 228 -5.34 22.28 15.31
N THR A 229 -4.01 22.32 15.45
CA THR A 229 -3.10 22.44 14.32
C THR A 229 -3.25 21.25 13.37
N ALA A 230 -3.34 20.03 13.89
CA ALA A 230 -3.60 18.83 13.09
C ALA A 230 -4.89 18.97 12.28
N ALA A 231 -6.01 19.33 12.91
CA ALA A 231 -7.29 19.51 12.22
C ALA A 231 -7.22 20.59 11.13
N SER A 232 -6.56 21.73 11.40
CA SER A 232 -6.37 22.79 10.40
C SER A 232 -5.54 22.33 9.20
N CYS A 233 -4.48 21.55 9.41
CA CYS A 233 -3.72 20.95 8.32
C CYS A 233 -4.56 19.95 7.53
N MET A 234 -5.30 19.06 8.20
CA MET A 234 -6.16 18.08 7.52
C MET A 234 -7.24 18.74 6.66
N GLU A 235 -7.81 19.86 7.12
CA GLU A 235 -8.75 20.67 6.35
C GLU A 235 -8.17 21.13 5.01
N ILE A 236 -6.93 21.59 5.00
CA ILE A 236 -6.23 22.00 3.77
C ILE A 236 -5.99 20.76 2.89
N LEU A 237 -5.48 19.67 3.47
CA LEU A 237 -5.08 18.47 2.73
C LEU A 237 -6.24 17.78 2.01
N TRP A 238 -7.41 17.65 2.64
CA TRP A 238 -8.54 17.00 1.96
C TRP A 238 -9.17 17.90 0.91
N LYS A 239 -9.26 19.22 1.15
CA LYS A 239 -9.89 20.17 0.22
C LYS A 239 -9.03 20.49 -0.98
N GLU A 240 -7.76 20.79 -0.75
CA GLU A 240 -6.83 21.29 -1.78
C GLU A 240 -5.96 20.15 -2.32
N GLY A 241 -5.62 19.16 -1.49
CA GLY A 241 -4.76 18.03 -1.88
C GLY A 241 -5.50 16.74 -2.25
N ASN A 242 -6.85 16.72 -2.19
CA ASN A 242 -7.67 15.52 -2.40
C ASN A 242 -7.21 14.31 -1.56
N PHE A 243 -6.63 14.55 -0.38
CA PHE A 243 -6.02 13.52 0.42
C PHE A 243 -7.04 12.83 1.33
N ALA A 244 -7.56 11.69 0.91
CA ALA A 244 -8.66 10.99 1.58
C ALA A 244 -8.40 10.65 3.07
N TYR A 245 -7.15 10.31 3.41
CA TYR A 245 -6.77 10.01 4.80
C TYR A 245 -6.83 11.24 5.72
N ALA A 246 -6.74 12.47 5.20
CA ALA A 246 -6.97 13.67 6.00
C ALA A 246 -8.45 13.80 6.41
N ALA A 247 -9.38 13.49 5.51
CA ALA A 247 -10.80 13.44 5.86
C ALA A 247 -11.09 12.33 6.89
N ASN A 248 -10.50 11.14 6.75
CA ASN A 248 -10.61 10.09 7.77
C ASN A 248 -10.12 10.57 9.15
N THR A 249 -8.98 11.25 9.16
CA THR A 249 -8.38 11.80 10.38
C THR A 249 -9.28 12.86 11.03
N LEU A 250 -9.92 13.74 10.24
CA LEU A 250 -10.92 14.68 10.74
C LEU A 250 -12.14 13.96 11.33
N GLY A 251 -12.60 12.89 10.67
CA GLY A 251 -13.62 11.98 11.18
C GLY A 251 -13.28 11.50 12.59
N TYR A 252 -12.06 11.00 12.78
CA TYR A 252 -11.55 10.55 14.08
C TYR A 252 -11.48 11.69 15.12
N ILE A 253 -10.91 12.84 14.76
CA ILE A 253 -10.77 14.01 15.63
C ILE A 253 -12.13 14.41 16.21
N HIS A 254 -13.16 14.46 15.37
CA HIS A 254 -14.52 14.79 15.78
C HIS A 254 -15.21 13.64 16.53
N TYR A 255 -15.04 12.40 16.09
CA TYR A 255 -15.62 11.21 16.73
C TYR A 255 -15.14 11.05 18.18
N GLN A 256 -13.86 11.30 18.44
CA GLN A 256 -13.27 11.19 19.77
C GLN A 256 -13.36 12.49 20.57
N GLY A 257 -13.94 13.55 20.01
CA GLY A 257 -14.05 14.85 20.68
C GLY A 257 -12.71 15.49 21.03
N ARG A 258 -11.67 15.27 20.20
CA ARG A 258 -10.29 15.73 20.47
C ARG A 258 -10.17 17.25 20.61
N LEU A 259 -11.05 18.00 19.97
CA LEU A 259 -11.11 19.47 20.02
C LEU A 259 -12.02 20.01 21.14
N SER A 260 -12.77 19.13 21.80
CA SER A 260 -13.91 19.46 22.67
C SER A 260 -13.84 18.77 24.03
N GLY A 261 -12.62 18.49 24.51
CA GLY A 261 -12.40 17.89 25.83
C GLY A 261 -12.96 16.48 25.97
N GLY A 262 -13.01 15.71 24.87
CA GLY A 262 -13.55 14.35 24.84
C GLY A 262 -15.05 14.28 24.58
N LYS A 263 -15.74 15.40 24.29
CA LYS A 263 -17.15 15.39 23.85
C LYS A 263 -17.24 15.19 22.34
N PRO A 264 -17.74 14.06 21.83
CA PRO A 264 -17.83 13.81 20.39
C PRO A 264 -18.73 14.82 19.66
N ASP A 265 -18.34 15.14 18.43
CA ASP A 265 -19.18 15.80 17.43
C ASP A 265 -19.50 14.77 16.34
N TYR A 266 -20.55 13.98 16.56
CA TYR A 266 -20.90 12.89 15.65
C TYR A 266 -21.42 13.38 14.30
N GLU A 267 -21.96 14.59 14.21
CA GLU A 267 -22.39 15.17 12.93
C GLU A 267 -21.18 15.40 12.02
N LYS A 268 -20.16 16.09 12.53
CA LYS A 268 -18.92 16.30 11.78
C LYS A 268 -18.18 14.99 11.52
N ALA A 269 -18.13 14.09 12.49
CA ALA A 269 -17.51 12.79 12.29
C ALA A 269 -18.17 12.03 11.12
N PHE A 270 -19.51 11.99 11.09
CA PHE A 270 -20.26 11.35 10.02
C PHE A 270 -19.97 12.00 8.67
N PHE A 271 -19.94 13.33 8.61
CA PHE A 271 -19.62 14.08 7.40
C PHE A 271 -18.24 13.72 6.84
N TYR A 272 -17.18 13.78 7.65
CA TYR A 272 -15.82 13.51 7.16
C TYR A 272 -15.57 12.03 6.85
N TYR A 273 -16.12 11.11 7.66
CA TYR A 273 -16.07 9.69 7.31
C TYR A 273 -16.85 9.39 6.03
N SER A 274 -17.94 10.10 5.73
CA SER A 274 -18.65 9.96 4.46
C SER A 274 -17.75 10.36 3.28
N ILE A 275 -17.03 11.48 3.38
CA ILE A 275 -16.09 11.92 2.34
C ILE A 275 -14.99 10.87 2.14
N ALA A 276 -14.30 10.47 3.20
CA ALA A 276 -13.20 9.53 3.12
C ALA A 276 -13.65 8.14 2.65
N SER A 277 -14.85 7.69 3.05
CA SER A 277 -15.43 6.43 2.56
C SER A 277 -15.73 6.48 1.06
N VAL A 278 -16.23 7.61 0.53
CA VAL A 278 -16.46 7.77 -0.91
C VAL A 278 -15.14 7.78 -1.68
N LEU A 279 -14.07 8.31 -1.08
CA LEU A 279 -12.72 8.30 -1.64
C LEU A 279 -11.97 6.97 -1.41
N GLY A 280 -12.64 5.92 -0.90
CA GLY A 280 -12.10 4.57 -0.82
C GLY A 280 -11.37 4.22 0.50
N VAL A 281 -11.45 5.05 1.55
CA VAL A 281 -10.86 4.72 2.85
C VAL A 281 -11.75 3.72 3.60
N THR A 282 -11.30 2.46 3.65
CA THR A 282 -12.00 1.35 4.31
C THR A 282 -12.29 1.62 5.79
N GLU A 283 -11.38 2.29 6.50
CA GLU A 283 -11.58 2.68 7.90
C GLU A 283 -12.83 3.53 8.09
N SER A 284 -12.97 4.57 7.26
CA SER A 284 -14.13 5.43 7.32
C SER A 284 -15.42 4.67 7.02
N SER A 285 -15.40 3.70 6.10
CA SER A 285 -16.58 2.89 5.78
C SER A 285 -17.05 2.05 6.98
N TYR A 286 -16.15 1.38 7.70
CA TYR A 286 -16.58 0.62 8.89
C TYR A 286 -16.94 1.55 10.05
N MET A 287 -16.35 2.75 10.15
CA MET A 287 -16.72 3.74 11.16
C MET A 287 -18.14 4.26 10.93
N LEU A 288 -18.55 4.46 9.67
CA LEU A 288 -19.95 4.77 9.34
C LEU A 288 -20.88 3.61 9.73
N ALA A 289 -20.48 2.36 9.49
CA ALA A 289 -21.27 1.20 9.93
C ALA A 289 -21.45 1.17 11.46
N ASP A 290 -20.40 1.46 12.23
CA ASP A 290 -20.48 1.62 13.69
C ASP A 290 -21.46 2.73 14.09
N MET A 291 -21.45 3.86 13.39
CA MET A 291 -22.34 4.99 13.66
C MET A 291 -23.80 4.64 13.38
N PHE A 292 -24.09 3.91 12.30
CA PHE A 292 -25.42 3.35 12.04
C PHE A 292 -25.84 2.34 13.10
N ALA A 293 -24.93 1.44 13.51
CA ALA A 293 -25.23 0.43 14.51
C ALA A 293 -25.55 1.04 15.88
N LYS A 294 -24.89 2.14 16.24
CA LYS A 294 -25.04 2.83 17.53
C LYS A 294 -26.08 3.95 17.51
N GLY A 295 -26.52 4.40 16.33
CA GLY A 295 -27.38 5.59 16.19
C GLY A 295 -26.66 6.89 16.54
N GLN A 296 -25.37 6.99 16.22
CA GLN A 296 -24.56 8.19 16.45
C GLN A 296 -24.78 9.18 15.29
N TYR A 297 -25.41 10.32 15.56
CA TYR A 297 -25.93 11.32 14.60
C TYR A 297 -27.09 10.82 13.71
N VAL A 298 -26.97 9.63 13.15
CA VAL A 298 -28.02 9.00 12.33
C VAL A 298 -28.96 8.15 13.17
N LYS A 299 -30.17 7.88 12.66
CA LYS A 299 -31.09 6.91 13.30
C LYS A 299 -30.43 5.52 13.32
N LYS A 300 -30.46 4.86 14.47
CA LYS A 300 -29.94 3.49 14.63
C LYS A 300 -30.54 2.56 13.57
N ASN A 301 -29.67 1.89 12.81
CA ASN A 301 -30.05 0.96 11.74
C ASN A 301 -29.04 -0.19 11.66
N ILE A 302 -29.35 -1.30 12.35
CA ILE A 302 -28.49 -2.49 12.37
C ILE A 302 -28.41 -3.14 10.98
N HIS A 303 -29.51 -3.22 10.23
CA HIS A 303 -29.52 -3.85 8.90
C HIS A 303 -28.58 -3.14 7.93
N MET A 304 -28.59 -1.79 7.93
CA MET A 304 -27.67 -1.01 7.11
C MET A 304 -26.22 -1.22 7.52
N ALA A 305 -25.93 -1.21 8.84
CA ALA A 305 -24.60 -1.50 9.34
C ALA A 305 -24.10 -2.90 8.94
N THR A 306 -24.95 -3.93 9.08
CA THR A 306 -24.64 -5.31 8.67
C THR A 306 -24.33 -5.39 7.19
N SER A 307 -25.19 -4.82 6.32
CA SER A 307 -24.98 -4.86 4.87
C SER A 307 -23.68 -4.16 4.46
N MET A 308 -23.33 -3.04 5.10
CA MET A 308 -22.05 -2.37 4.88
C MET A 308 -20.87 -3.26 5.29
N LEU A 309 -20.93 -3.86 6.48
CA LEU A 309 -19.87 -4.73 6.99
C LEU A 309 -19.70 -6.01 6.17
N GLU A 310 -20.78 -6.61 5.66
CA GLU A 310 -20.72 -7.79 4.78
C GLU A 310 -19.97 -7.50 3.48
N ARG A 311 -20.22 -6.34 2.87
CA ARG A 311 -19.48 -5.90 1.67
C ARG A 311 -17.99 -5.71 1.97
N LEU A 312 -17.68 -4.97 3.04
CA LEU A 312 -16.29 -4.74 3.46
C LEU A 312 -15.60 -6.06 3.83
N TYR A 313 -16.31 -7.00 4.44
CA TYR A 313 -15.78 -8.29 4.83
C TYR A 313 -15.36 -9.08 3.60
N ALA A 314 -16.20 -9.16 2.57
CA ALA A 314 -15.86 -9.85 1.32
C ALA A 314 -14.63 -9.25 0.64
N GLU A 315 -14.58 -7.92 0.52
CA GLU A 315 -13.46 -7.18 -0.11
C GLU A 315 -12.14 -7.38 0.66
N ASN A 316 -12.15 -7.23 1.98
CA ASN A 316 -10.93 -7.32 2.81
C ASN A 316 -10.49 -8.77 3.02
N ARG A 317 -11.43 -9.72 3.10
CA ARG A 317 -11.09 -11.15 3.21
C ARG A 317 -10.30 -11.62 1.99
N TYR A 318 -10.76 -11.27 0.79
CA TYR A 318 -10.08 -11.65 -0.45
C TYR A 318 -8.63 -11.15 -0.47
N ARG A 319 -8.42 -9.87 -0.13
CA ARG A 319 -7.07 -9.27 -0.04
C ARG A 319 -6.22 -9.97 1.02
N PHE A 320 -6.81 -10.31 2.17
CA PHE A 320 -6.11 -10.98 3.26
C PHE A 320 -5.65 -12.38 2.83
N GLU A 321 -6.55 -13.16 2.22
CA GLU A 321 -6.23 -14.46 1.64
C GLU A 321 -5.17 -14.35 0.52
N SER A 322 -5.16 -13.26 -0.25
CA SER A 322 -4.19 -13.01 -1.32
C SER A 322 -2.79 -12.57 -0.86
N GLY A 323 -2.54 -12.49 0.45
CA GLY A 323 -1.22 -12.16 1.00
C GLY A 323 -1.02 -10.68 1.35
N GLU A 324 -2.09 -9.91 1.56
CA GLU A 324 -2.03 -8.55 2.09
C GLU A 324 -2.47 -8.52 3.58
N PRO A 325 -1.61 -8.97 4.54
CA PRO A 325 -2.00 -9.12 5.93
C PRO A 325 -2.31 -7.79 6.66
N ASP A 326 -1.73 -6.69 6.20
CA ASP A 326 -1.87 -5.36 6.82
C ASP A 326 -3.16 -4.62 6.43
N ASN A 327 -4.09 -5.28 5.73
CA ASN A 327 -5.38 -4.69 5.35
C ASN A 327 -6.37 -4.61 6.55
N SER A 328 -7.57 -4.07 6.32
CA SER A 328 -8.57 -3.85 7.39
C SER A 328 -9.42 -5.09 7.73
N PHE A 329 -9.00 -6.30 7.36
CA PHE A 329 -9.79 -7.52 7.55
C PHE A 329 -10.03 -7.84 9.03
N ALA A 330 -9.04 -7.65 9.90
CA ALA A 330 -9.18 -7.91 11.33
C ALA A 330 -10.26 -7.02 11.97
N GLU A 331 -10.24 -5.72 11.64
CA GLU A 331 -11.16 -4.70 12.14
C GLU A 331 -12.59 -4.95 11.66
N VAL A 332 -12.74 -5.38 10.40
CA VAL A 332 -14.04 -5.69 9.80
C VAL A 332 -14.58 -7.02 10.33
N ALA A 333 -13.75 -8.06 10.44
CA ALA A 333 -14.13 -9.34 11.03
C ALA A 333 -14.53 -9.19 12.50
N TYR A 334 -13.82 -8.36 13.27
CA TYR A 334 -14.21 -8.05 14.65
C TYR A 334 -15.62 -7.44 14.69
N ARG A 335 -15.90 -6.45 13.84
CA ARG A 335 -17.24 -5.83 13.75
C ARG A 335 -18.32 -6.79 13.28
N MET A 336 -18.01 -7.68 12.34
CA MET A 336 -18.91 -8.77 11.96
C MET A 336 -19.22 -9.69 13.15
N GLY A 337 -18.23 -9.99 13.99
CA GLY A 337 -18.44 -10.72 15.24
C GLY A 337 -19.38 -9.97 16.19
N MET A 338 -19.07 -8.70 16.46
CA MET A 338 -19.82 -7.88 17.40
C MET A 338 -21.26 -7.62 16.96
N ILE A 339 -21.51 -7.37 15.67
CA ILE A 339 -22.86 -7.09 15.19
C ILE A 339 -23.79 -8.31 15.28
N ASN A 340 -23.24 -9.53 15.19
CA ASN A 340 -23.98 -10.78 15.40
C ASN A 340 -24.33 -11.06 16.87
N LEU A 341 -23.83 -10.25 17.81
CA LEU A 341 -24.20 -10.29 19.22
C LEU A 341 -25.26 -9.23 19.59
N ILE A 342 -25.75 -8.44 18.63
CA ILE A 342 -26.71 -7.37 18.87
C ILE A 342 -28.14 -7.83 18.52
N GLY A 343 -29.07 -7.65 19.45
CA GLY A 343 -30.51 -7.89 19.24
C GLY A 343 -30.98 -9.28 19.68
N ASP A 344 -32.28 -9.53 19.54
CA ASP A 344 -32.93 -10.76 20.02
C ASP A 344 -32.55 -12.00 19.18
N ASP A 345 -32.12 -11.79 17.93
CA ASP A 345 -31.67 -12.83 17.01
C ASP A 345 -30.15 -13.08 17.08
N SER A 346 -29.49 -12.78 18.20
CA SER A 346 -28.04 -12.96 18.34
C SER A 346 -27.62 -14.42 18.11
N ILE A 347 -26.57 -14.65 17.31
CA ILE A 347 -26.08 -16.00 16.99
C ILE A 347 -24.61 -16.12 17.41
N ASP A 348 -24.41 -16.57 18.66
CA ASP A 348 -23.08 -16.74 19.27
C ASP A 348 -22.11 -17.57 18.42
N SER A 349 -22.60 -18.61 17.74
CA SER A 349 -21.77 -19.47 16.89
C SER A 349 -21.21 -18.73 15.67
N ILE A 350 -21.99 -17.81 15.09
CA ILE A 350 -21.57 -16.97 13.97
C ILE A 350 -20.64 -15.86 14.48
N ALA A 351 -21.01 -15.20 15.57
CA ALA A 351 -20.20 -14.15 16.19
C ALA A 351 -18.79 -14.67 16.52
N TYR A 352 -18.71 -15.81 17.20
CA TYR A 352 -17.45 -16.42 17.60
C TYR A 352 -16.57 -16.80 16.40
N ARG A 353 -17.18 -17.31 15.30
CA ARG A 353 -16.45 -17.60 14.06
C ARG A 353 -15.76 -16.35 13.52
N PHE A 354 -16.47 -15.23 13.42
CA PHE A 354 -15.87 -13.97 12.96
C PHE A 354 -14.81 -13.45 13.92
N LEU A 355 -15.00 -13.60 15.23
CA LEU A 355 -14.01 -13.20 16.22
C LEU A 355 -12.71 -14.03 16.13
N LEU A 356 -12.80 -15.33 15.86
CA LEU A 356 -11.61 -16.16 15.60
C LEU A 356 -10.85 -15.72 14.34
N GLN A 357 -11.57 -15.31 13.29
CA GLN A 357 -10.96 -14.75 12.09
C GLN A 357 -10.28 -13.41 12.38
N ALA A 358 -10.94 -12.54 13.15
CA ALA A 358 -10.38 -11.28 13.59
C ALA A 358 -9.11 -11.48 14.41
N GLN A 359 -9.13 -12.41 15.37
CA GLN A 359 -7.97 -12.76 16.20
C GLN A 359 -6.80 -13.27 15.35
N PHE A 360 -7.08 -14.18 14.41
CA PHE A 360 -6.07 -14.71 13.52
C PHE A 360 -5.47 -13.63 12.63
N ALA A 361 -6.30 -12.80 11.98
CA ALA A 361 -5.83 -11.71 11.13
C ALA A 361 -5.05 -10.65 11.91
N ALA A 362 -5.50 -10.28 13.11
CA ALA A 362 -4.80 -9.33 13.98
C ALA A 362 -3.43 -9.85 14.43
N SER A 363 -3.19 -11.17 14.45
CA SER A 363 -1.91 -11.75 14.85
C SER A 363 -0.76 -11.48 13.86
N PHE A 364 -1.07 -11.04 12.65
CA PHE A 364 -0.07 -10.64 11.65
C PHE A 364 0.39 -9.19 11.82
N LYS A 365 -0.27 -8.41 12.69
CA LYS A 365 0.00 -6.99 12.92
C LYS A 365 0.67 -6.77 14.28
N ASN A 366 1.52 -5.75 14.42
CA ASN A 366 2.32 -5.50 15.64
C ASN A 366 2.29 -4.05 16.16
N GLY A 367 1.43 -3.19 15.62
CA GLY A 367 1.31 -1.79 16.02
C GLY A 367 0.64 -1.59 17.39
N PRO A 368 0.76 -0.40 18.01
CA PRO A 368 0.07 -0.07 19.26
C PRO A 368 -1.47 -0.15 19.16
N GLU A 369 -2.05 0.26 18.03
CA GLU A 369 -3.50 0.17 17.79
C GLU A 369 -3.94 -1.29 17.59
N ASP A 370 -3.12 -2.09 16.91
CA ASP A 370 -3.36 -3.53 16.72
C ASP A 370 -3.41 -4.28 18.05
N ARG A 371 -2.56 -3.89 19.02
CA ARG A 371 -2.60 -4.45 20.38
C ARG A 371 -3.92 -4.19 21.10
N ARG A 372 -4.46 -2.97 20.99
CA ARG A 372 -5.77 -2.64 21.59
C ARG A 372 -6.92 -3.39 20.92
N LEU A 373 -6.85 -3.57 19.60
CA LEU A 373 -7.81 -4.38 18.86
C LEU A 373 -7.75 -5.84 19.31
N MET A 374 -6.54 -6.41 19.41
CA MET A 374 -6.32 -7.78 19.88
C MET A 374 -6.86 -7.99 21.30
N GLU A 375 -6.63 -7.03 22.21
CA GLU A 375 -7.21 -7.05 23.56
C GLU A 375 -8.74 -7.10 23.52
N SER A 376 -9.37 -6.19 22.75
CA SER A 376 -10.83 -6.14 22.59
C SER A 376 -11.41 -7.44 21.99
N ILE A 377 -10.73 -8.03 21.02
CA ILE A 377 -11.10 -9.31 20.43
C ILE A 377 -11.05 -10.43 21.49
N ASN A 378 -9.96 -10.50 22.27
CA ASN A 378 -9.79 -11.53 23.30
C ASN A 378 -10.85 -11.43 24.41
N GLU A 379 -11.17 -10.21 24.85
CA GLU A 379 -12.25 -9.96 25.80
C GLU A 379 -13.61 -10.45 25.28
N SER A 380 -13.86 -10.27 23.97
CA SER A 380 -15.11 -10.69 23.33
C SER A 380 -15.18 -12.21 23.10
N ILE A 381 -14.04 -12.86 22.89
CA ILE A 381 -13.91 -14.31 22.68
C ILE A 381 -14.16 -15.11 23.97
N GLY A 382 -13.66 -14.64 25.11
CA GLY A 382 -13.65 -15.41 26.38
C GLY A 382 -15.03 -15.98 26.78
N PRO A 383 -16.09 -15.15 26.87
CA PRO A 383 -17.43 -15.62 27.22
C PRO A 383 -18.01 -16.64 26.24
N LEU A 384 -17.72 -16.48 24.94
CA LEU A 384 -18.21 -17.38 23.89
C LEU A 384 -17.46 -18.72 23.92
N PHE A 385 -16.15 -18.70 24.16
CA PHE A 385 -15.33 -19.90 24.31
C PHE A 385 -15.84 -20.80 25.45
N GLU A 386 -16.09 -20.21 26.62
CA GLU A 386 -16.68 -20.87 27.80
C GLU A 386 -18.03 -21.51 27.47
N LYS A 387 -18.91 -20.75 26.79
CA LYS A 387 -20.25 -21.21 26.40
C LYS A 387 -20.21 -22.39 25.43
N MET A 388 -19.22 -22.42 24.52
CA MET A 388 -19.09 -23.47 23.52
C MET A 388 -18.44 -24.77 24.03
N LYS A 389 -17.82 -24.76 25.21
CA LYS A 389 -17.18 -25.95 25.83
C LYS A 389 -16.21 -26.67 24.88
N ILE A 390 -15.33 -25.89 24.24
CA ILE A 390 -14.41 -26.37 23.21
C ILE A 390 -13.33 -27.27 23.84
N ASN A 391 -13.40 -28.58 23.62
CA ASN A 391 -12.35 -29.53 24.02
C ASN A 391 -12.30 -30.80 23.15
N LYS A 392 -12.53 -30.64 21.84
CA LYS A 392 -12.59 -31.77 20.90
C LYS A 392 -11.31 -31.86 20.08
N THR A 393 -10.73 -33.05 19.98
CA THR A 393 -9.65 -33.36 19.03
C THR A 393 -10.19 -33.68 17.63
N SER A 394 -11.45 -34.12 17.57
CA SER A 394 -12.20 -34.38 16.35
C SER A 394 -13.66 -33.95 16.51
N PHE A 395 -14.27 -33.50 15.43
CA PHE A 395 -15.67 -33.10 15.37
C PHE A 395 -16.40 -33.95 14.34
N ARG A 396 -17.58 -34.44 14.73
CA ARG A 396 -18.51 -35.13 13.84
C ARG A 396 -19.47 -34.10 13.27
N ASP A 397 -19.55 -34.05 11.95
CA ASP A 397 -20.48 -33.25 11.18
C ASP A 397 -21.35 -34.18 10.33
N ASP A 398 -22.61 -33.85 10.15
CA ASP A 398 -23.52 -34.67 9.33
C ASP A 398 -23.32 -34.37 7.84
N THR A 399 -22.76 -33.21 7.51
CA THR A 399 -22.30 -32.83 6.16
C THR A 399 -20.82 -32.43 6.17
N PRO A 400 -20.09 -32.54 5.05
CA PRO A 400 -18.68 -32.14 4.99
C PRO A 400 -18.55 -30.62 4.86
N ASN A 401 -19.08 -29.83 5.82
CA ASN A 401 -19.12 -28.36 5.76
C ASN A 401 -17.74 -27.72 5.53
N CYS A 402 -16.67 -28.32 6.04
CA CYS A 402 -15.32 -27.84 5.79
C CYS A 402 -14.91 -27.87 4.31
N LEU A 403 -15.43 -28.82 3.52
CA LEU A 403 -15.18 -28.86 2.07
C LEU A 403 -15.94 -27.73 1.38
N TYR A 404 -17.21 -27.53 1.72
CA TYR A 404 -18.02 -26.44 1.18
C TYR A 404 -17.43 -25.07 1.51
N GLU A 405 -16.99 -24.86 2.75
CA GLU A 405 -16.33 -23.60 3.16
C GLU A 405 -15.04 -23.38 2.36
N PHE A 406 -14.22 -24.43 2.20
CA PHE A 406 -12.96 -24.35 1.47
C PHE A 406 -13.14 -24.03 -0.03
N THR A 407 -14.21 -24.53 -0.66
CA THR A 407 -14.42 -24.36 -2.10
C THR A 407 -15.30 -23.17 -2.47
N ARG A 408 -15.95 -22.50 -1.50
CA ARG A 408 -17.00 -21.50 -1.77
C ARG A 408 -16.47 -20.12 -2.14
N PHE A 409 -15.33 -19.71 -1.61
CA PHE A 409 -14.90 -18.30 -1.66
C PHE A 409 -14.04 -17.93 -2.87
N HIS A 410 -13.65 -18.92 -3.69
CA HIS A 410 -12.76 -18.70 -4.81
C HIS A 410 -13.43 -19.11 -6.13
N SER A 411 -13.94 -18.11 -6.85
CA SER A 411 -14.49 -18.31 -8.20
C SER A 411 -13.44 -18.90 -9.13
N TYR A 412 -13.86 -19.80 -10.02
CA TYR A 412 -13.02 -20.39 -11.08
C TYR A 412 -11.73 -21.07 -10.57
N SER A 413 -11.74 -21.57 -9.35
CA SER A 413 -10.61 -22.33 -8.80
C SER A 413 -10.69 -23.80 -9.13
N LEU A 414 -9.53 -24.38 -9.43
CA LEU A 414 -9.38 -25.82 -9.60
C LEU A 414 -8.93 -26.45 -8.28
N TYR A 415 -9.47 -27.63 -7.97
CA TYR A 415 -9.15 -28.39 -6.77
C TYR A 415 -8.74 -29.82 -7.12
N GLU A 416 -7.86 -30.40 -6.31
CA GLU A 416 -7.49 -31.81 -6.35
C GLU A 416 -8.06 -32.53 -5.13
N LEU A 417 -8.91 -33.53 -5.36
CA LEU A 417 -9.34 -34.49 -4.35
C LEU A 417 -8.40 -35.71 -4.39
N ASP A 418 -7.59 -35.86 -3.35
CA ASP A 418 -6.82 -37.06 -3.04
C ASP A 418 -7.62 -37.90 -2.02
N TYR A 419 -8.07 -39.08 -2.45
CA TYR A 419 -8.92 -39.93 -1.62
C TYR A 419 -8.34 -41.34 -1.41
N LYS A 420 -8.59 -41.90 -0.24
CA LYS A 420 -8.11 -43.22 0.15
C LYS A 420 -9.12 -43.98 0.98
N LYS A 421 -9.54 -45.15 0.48
CA LYS A 421 -10.33 -46.14 1.25
C LYS A 421 -9.44 -46.75 2.33
N LEU A 422 -9.88 -46.68 3.58
CA LEU A 422 -9.17 -47.20 4.75
C LEU A 422 -9.68 -48.60 5.10
N LYS A 423 -8.83 -49.41 5.76
CA LYS A 423 -9.16 -50.79 6.18
C LYS A 423 -10.43 -50.88 7.06
N SER A 424 -10.82 -49.78 7.70
CA SER A 424 -12.00 -49.67 8.55
C SER A 424 -13.31 -49.37 7.80
N GLY A 425 -13.33 -49.37 6.46
CA GLY A 425 -14.48 -48.96 5.66
C GLY A 425 -14.74 -47.44 5.66
N LYS A 426 -13.75 -46.66 6.10
CA LYS A 426 -13.77 -45.19 6.07
C LYS A 426 -13.14 -44.69 4.78
N LEU A 427 -13.53 -43.51 4.34
CA LEU A 427 -12.91 -42.84 3.19
C LEU A 427 -12.26 -41.54 3.67
N ARG A 428 -10.94 -41.46 3.55
CA ARG A 428 -10.20 -40.21 3.78
C ARG A 428 -10.25 -39.38 2.51
N MET A 429 -10.62 -38.11 2.63
CA MET A 429 -10.66 -37.15 1.53
C MET A 429 -9.79 -35.94 1.89
N LYS A 430 -8.81 -35.65 1.05
CA LYS A 430 -7.95 -34.49 1.16
C LYS A 430 -8.16 -33.62 -0.09
N VAL A 431 -8.63 -32.39 0.11
CA VAL A 431 -8.87 -31.43 -0.97
C VAL A 431 -7.80 -30.37 -0.92
N THR A 432 -7.09 -30.15 -2.03
CA THR A 432 -6.03 -29.13 -2.16
C THR A 432 -6.36 -28.19 -3.31
N ARG A 433 -6.18 -26.88 -3.14
CA ARG A 433 -6.36 -25.89 -4.21
C ARG A 433 -5.21 -25.98 -5.23
N LYS A 434 -5.50 -25.82 -6.52
CA LYS A 434 -4.54 -25.91 -7.64
C LYS A 434 -4.58 -24.62 -8.46
N ASN A 435 -3.41 -24.24 -9.01
CA ASN A 435 -3.29 -23.12 -9.93
C ASN A 435 -3.57 -23.60 -11.36
N GLU A 436 -4.48 -22.95 -12.08
CA GLU A 436 -4.84 -23.31 -13.45
C GLU A 436 -4.19 -22.41 -14.52
N ASN A 437 -3.54 -21.30 -14.14
CA ASN A 437 -2.57 -20.45 -14.88
C ASN A 437 -2.64 -19.00 -14.35
N ASN A 438 -1.46 -18.35 -14.27
CA ASN A 438 -1.18 -16.93 -13.94
C ASN A 438 -0.98 -16.50 -12.47
N TYR A 439 -0.09 -15.50 -12.35
CA TYR A 439 0.58 -14.98 -11.16
C TYR A 439 -0.36 -14.22 -10.22
N THR A 440 0.01 -14.21 -8.92
CA THR A 440 -0.53 -13.45 -7.76
C THR A 440 -1.59 -14.10 -6.86
N ASP A 441 -2.14 -15.27 -7.18
CA ASP A 441 -3.01 -16.00 -6.23
C ASP A 441 -2.17 -16.82 -5.22
N SER A 442 -2.36 -16.56 -3.92
CA SER A 442 -1.66 -17.28 -2.84
C SER A 442 -2.06 -18.75 -2.75
N LEU A 443 -3.19 -19.14 -3.35
CA LEU A 443 -3.87 -20.44 -3.22
C LEU A 443 -4.35 -20.74 -1.79
N LEU A 444 -4.27 -19.78 -0.88
CA LEU A 444 -4.70 -19.95 0.52
C LEU A 444 -6.17 -19.56 0.69
N THR A 445 -6.85 -20.33 1.52
CA THR A 445 -8.22 -20.08 1.97
C THR A 445 -8.24 -19.92 3.48
N LEU A 446 -8.96 -18.91 3.97
CA LEU A 446 -9.18 -18.72 5.39
C LEU A 446 -10.22 -19.71 5.90
N MET A 447 -9.75 -20.71 6.63
CA MET A 447 -10.57 -21.76 7.22
C MET A 447 -10.76 -21.51 8.71
N THR A 448 -12.01 -21.49 9.16
CA THR A 448 -12.32 -21.28 10.57
C THR A 448 -13.08 -22.46 11.15
N TYR A 449 -12.57 -22.98 12.25
CA TYR A 449 -13.11 -24.12 12.98
C TYR A 449 -13.49 -23.70 14.40
N PRO A 450 -14.70 -23.13 14.60
CA PRO A 450 -15.20 -22.74 15.91
C PRO A 450 -15.10 -23.86 16.95
N MET A 451 -15.40 -25.10 16.56
CA MET A 451 -15.34 -26.28 17.43
C MET A 451 -13.93 -26.61 17.95
N PHE A 452 -12.89 -26.00 17.38
CA PHE A 452 -11.49 -26.18 17.75
C PHE A 452 -10.84 -24.88 18.23
N ALA A 453 -11.60 -23.77 18.33
CA ALA A 453 -11.07 -22.43 18.57
C ALA A 453 -9.90 -22.08 17.62
N CYS A 454 -10.04 -22.45 16.35
CA CYS A 454 -8.95 -22.39 15.39
C CYS A 454 -9.38 -21.62 14.14
N CYS A 455 -8.50 -20.76 13.65
CA CYS A 455 -8.58 -20.15 12.33
C CYS A 455 -7.20 -20.26 11.68
N THR A 456 -7.15 -20.54 10.37
CA THR A 456 -5.89 -20.72 9.64
C THR A 456 -6.05 -20.33 8.18
N LEU A 457 -4.97 -19.86 7.57
CA LEU A 457 -4.82 -19.84 6.11
C LEU A 457 -4.24 -21.18 5.68
N THR A 458 -4.84 -21.82 4.68
CA THR A 458 -4.37 -23.12 4.19
C THR A 458 -4.76 -23.32 2.73
N ASP A 459 -3.95 -24.07 1.99
CA ASP A 459 -4.22 -24.51 0.62
C ASP A 459 -4.95 -25.87 0.57
N MET A 460 -5.33 -26.41 1.73
CA MET A 460 -5.75 -27.79 1.86
C MET A 460 -6.64 -28.04 3.08
N VAL A 461 -7.67 -28.85 2.89
CA VAL A 461 -8.51 -29.37 3.96
C VAL A 461 -8.61 -30.90 3.89
N GLN A 462 -8.81 -31.53 5.04
CA GLN A 462 -8.99 -32.98 5.13
C GLN A 462 -10.23 -33.31 5.96
N VAL A 463 -11.03 -34.25 5.45
CA VAL A 463 -12.19 -34.82 6.13
C VAL A 463 -12.20 -36.34 5.95
N THR A 464 -12.75 -37.06 6.92
CA THR A 464 -12.98 -38.50 6.80
C THR A 464 -14.48 -38.76 6.73
N ALA A 465 -14.94 -39.42 5.68
CA ALA A 465 -16.29 -39.94 5.61
C ALA A 465 -16.34 -41.27 6.38
N ASP A 466 -17.22 -41.34 7.36
CA ASP A 466 -17.40 -42.47 8.26
C ASP A 466 -18.70 -43.20 7.96
N LYS A 467 -18.61 -44.53 7.85
CA LYS A 467 -19.71 -45.40 7.38
C LYS A 467 -20.22 -44.95 6.00
N VAL A 468 -19.34 -45.06 5.01
CA VAL A 468 -19.66 -44.73 3.62
C VAL A 468 -20.76 -45.67 3.13
N THR A 469 -21.88 -45.09 2.69
CA THR A 469 -23.05 -45.84 2.18
C THR A 469 -23.02 -45.95 0.66
N PHE A 470 -22.42 -44.95 0.00
CA PHE A 470 -22.29 -44.89 -1.44
C PHE A 470 -21.04 -44.09 -1.80
N ASP A 471 -20.25 -44.59 -2.73
CA ASP A 471 -19.17 -43.84 -3.35
C ASP A 471 -18.98 -44.23 -4.81
N THR A 472 -18.74 -43.23 -5.66
CA THR A 472 -18.36 -43.40 -7.07
C THR A 472 -17.20 -42.48 -7.38
N PHE A 473 -16.20 -43.00 -8.07
CA PHE A 473 -15.03 -42.26 -8.53
C PHE A 473 -14.70 -42.69 -9.96
N GLU A 474 -14.22 -41.77 -10.79
CA GLU A 474 -13.74 -42.10 -12.14
C GLU A 474 -12.54 -43.08 -12.15
N LYS A 475 -11.87 -43.23 -11.01
CA LYS A 475 -10.71 -44.12 -10.82
C LYS A 475 -10.93 -44.94 -9.55
N ASP A 476 -10.34 -46.13 -9.45
CA ASP A 476 -10.52 -46.98 -8.25
C ASP A 476 -9.79 -46.43 -7.00
N SER A 477 -8.72 -45.67 -7.21
CA SER A 477 -8.03 -44.90 -6.17
C SER A 477 -7.14 -43.83 -6.83
N GLY A 478 -6.93 -42.71 -6.14
CA GLY A 478 -5.94 -41.70 -6.56
C GLY A 478 -6.45 -40.27 -6.46
N LYS A 479 -5.97 -39.45 -7.37
CA LYS A 479 -6.24 -38.01 -7.43
C LYS A 479 -7.19 -37.69 -8.57
N ILE A 480 -8.22 -36.90 -8.28
CA ILE A 480 -9.14 -36.36 -9.28
C ILE A 480 -9.19 -34.84 -9.16
N LEU A 481 -9.46 -34.17 -10.29
CA LEU A 481 -9.64 -32.74 -10.34
C LEU A 481 -11.13 -32.40 -10.33
N PHE A 482 -11.49 -31.31 -9.68
CA PHE A 482 -12.86 -30.79 -9.65
C PHE A 482 -12.83 -29.26 -9.48
N ASP A 483 -13.89 -28.57 -9.90
CA ASP A 483 -14.06 -27.11 -9.76
C ASP A 483 -15.29 -26.74 -8.92
N TYR A 484 -16.19 -27.70 -8.67
CA TYR A 484 -17.45 -27.47 -7.97
C TYR A 484 -17.88 -28.68 -7.14
N ILE A 485 -18.55 -28.44 -6.01
CA ILE A 485 -19.16 -29.48 -5.17
C ILE A 485 -20.61 -29.09 -4.86
N ALA A 486 -21.54 -30.04 -5.00
CA ALA A 486 -22.94 -29.87 -4.65
C ALA A 486 -23.45 -31.03 -3.81
N SER A 487 -24.46 -30.77 -2.98
CA SER A 487 -25.20 -31.80 -2.26
C SER A 487 -26.59 -31.99 -2.86
N THR A 488 -27.01 -33.23 -3.00
CA THR A 488 -28.42 -33.60 -3.23
C THR A 488 -28.90 -34.51 -2.09
N GLU A 489 -30.19 -34.44 -1.78
CA GLU A 489 -30.81 -35.36 -0.83
C GLU A 489 -31.48 -36.51 -1.58
N SER A 490 -31.21 -37.75 -1.14
CA SER A 490 -31.86 -38.95 -1.69
C SER A 490 -32.10 -39.95 -0.57
N ASN A 491 -33.35 -40.37 -0.40
CA ASN A 491 -33.76 -41.37 0.60
C ASN A 491 -33.28 -41.08 2.05
N GLY A 492 -33.22 -39.80 2.43
CA GLY A 492 -32.77 -39.37 3.76
C GLY A 492 -31.25 -39.28 3.94
N ASN A 493 -30.47 -39.57 2.89
CA ASN A 493 -29.01 -39.41 2.89
C ASN A 493 -28.59 -38.25 1.98
N SER A 494 -27.60 -37.47 2.40
CA SER A 494 -26.95 -36.47 1.54
C SER A 494 -25.90 -37.14 0.66
N ILE A 495 -25.97 -36.90 -0.64
CA ILE A 495 -24.97 -37.29 -1.63
C ILE A 495 -24.21 -36.04 -2.03
N HIS A 496 -22.90 -36.03 -1.83
CA HIS A 496 -22.02 -34.93 -2.20
C HIS A 496 -21.30 -35.29 -3.49
N THR A 497 -21.61 -34.56 -4.56
CA THR A 497 -21.05 -34.79 -5.90
C THR A 497 -20.06 -33.70 -6.25
N PHE A 498 -18.89 -34.11 -6.71
CA PHE A 498 -17.79 -33.30 -7.21
C PHE A 498 -17.89 -33.23 -8.72
N PHE A 499 -17.76 -32.03 -9.28
CA PHE A 499 -17.90 -31.77 -10.71
C PHE A 499 -16.62 -31.16 -11.27
N LEU A 500 -16.31 -31.51 -12.52
CA LEU A 500 -15.29 -30.83 -13.32
C LEU A 500 -15.95 -30.41 -14.63
N LYS A 501 -16.01 -29.10 -14.89
CA LYS A 501 -16.62 -28.52 -16.11
C LYS A 501 -18.06 -29.00 -16.35
N GLY A 502 -18.82 -29.17 -15.26
CA GLY A 502 -20.22 -29.61 -15.28
C GLY A 502 -20.43 -31.13 -15.27
N GLU A 503 -19.37 -31.93 -15.45
CA GLU A 503 -19.47 -33.40 -15.43
C GLU A 503 -19.14 -33.95 -14.04
N PRO A 504 -19.92 -34.91 -13.50
CA PRO A 504 -19.67 -35.51 -12.19
C PRO A 504 -18.46 -36.44 -12.23
N VAL A 505 -17.43 -36.12 -11.44
CA VAL A 505 -16.16 -36.89 -11.36
C VAL A 505 -16.06 -37.77 -10.11
N ALA A 506 -16.83 -37.44 -9.06
CA ALA A 506 -17.00 -38.29 -7.89
C ALA A 506 -18.29 -37.98 -7.15
N SER A 507 -18.81 -38.97 -6.41
CA SER A 507 -19.91 -38.79 -5.46
C SER A 507 -19.65 -39.59 -4.20
N VAL A 508 -19.97 -39.01 -3.04
CA VAL A 508 -19.80 -39.66 -1.74
C VAL A 508 -21.04 -39.43 -0.89
N SER A 509 -21.54 -40.49 -0.26
CA SER A 509 -22.56 -40.45 0.78
C SER A 509 -22.09 -41.27 1.98
N SER A 510 -22.33 -40.74 3.17
CA SER A 510 -21.85 -41.29 4.43
C SER A 510 -22.81 -40.91 5.55
N ASP A 511 -22.88 -41.72 6.62
CA ASP A 511 -23.69 -41.38 7.79
C ASP A 511 -23.24 -40.06 8.46
N TYR A 512 -21.92 -39.82 8.46
CA TYR A 512 -21.32 -38.59 8.99
C TYR A 512 -19.88 -38.42 8.51
N TYR A 513 -19.33 -37.24 8.78
CA TYR A 513 -17.99 -36.80 8.44
C TYR A 513 -17.23 -36.40 9.70
N THR A 514 -15.99 -36.89 9.83
CA THR A 514 -15.09 -36.54 10.92
C THR A 514 -14.03 -35.56 10.44
N VAL A 515 -13.99 -34.38 11.06
CA VAL A 515 -12.92 -33.38 10.90
C VAL A 515 -11.99 -33.47 12.11
N THR A 516 -10.69 -33.53 11.87
CA THR A 516 -9.67 -33.50 12.94
C THR A 516 -9.14 -32.08 13.12
N ASN A 517 -8.83 -31.71 14.37
CA ASN A 517 -8.32 -30.37 14.68
C ASN A 517 -7.03 -30.08 13.88
N PRO A 518 -7.02 -29.07 12.98
CA PRO A 518 -5.86 -28.75 12.16
C PRO A 518 -4.73 -28.07 12.95
N GLY A 519 -5.03 -27.43 14.09
CA GLY A 519 -4.06 -26.75 14.95
C GLY A 519 -3.23 -27.69 15.84
N LYS A 520 -3.64 -28.95 15.98
CA LYS A 520 -2.81 -30.03 16.56
C LYS A 520 -2.30 -30.90 15.41
N ARG A 521 -1.21 -30.50 14.75
CA ARG A 521 -0.43 -31.51 14.00
C ARG A 521 0.17 -32.48 15.03
N PRO A 522 0.20 -33.80 14.76
CA PRO A 522 0.88 -34.76 15.61
C PRO A 522 2.37 -34.42 15.78
#